data_AF-A0A5E7S3Z7-F1
#
_entry.id   AF-A0A5E7S3Z7-F1
#
_cell.length_a   1.000
_cell.length_b   1.000
_cell.length_c   1.000
_cell.angle_alpha   90.00
_cell.angle_beta   90.00
_cell.angle_gamma   90.00
#
_symmetry.space_group_name_H-M   'P 1'
#
loop_
_entity.id
_entity.type
_entity.pdbx_description
1 polymer ?
#
loop_
_entity_poly.entity_id
_entity_poly.type
_entity_poly.pdbx_seq_one_letter_code
_entity_poly.pdbx_strand_id
1 'polypeptide(L)'
;MNLYALVEYNRVVQLKESEIAPEAPASPASVWVDVTGSDVRVGWGATFNGIWTFSPPTEEDLRNEAEQQKWQLLNAAANWLLMNSLQFKVDLAMATAEEQARLLAHKQYCIALSDIDKQSGYPANIMWPVAPY
;
A
#
# COMPACT_ATOMS: atom_id res chain seq x y z
N MET A 1 24.86 15.89 8.11
CA MET A 1 23.85 15.30 7.21
C MET A 1 22.50 15.73 7.70
N ASN A 2 21.67 16.34 6.86
CA ASN A 2 20.32 16.76 7.22
C ASN A 2 19.32 15.70 6.76
N LEU A 3 18.20 15.59 7.46
CA LEU A 3 17.12 14.68 7.10
C LEU A 3 15.93 15.49 6.57
N TYR A 4 15.47 15.17 5.37
CA TYR A 4 14.33 15.82 4.73
C TYR A 4 13.17 14.83 4.58
N ALA A 5 11.98 15.26 4.96
CA ALA A 5 10.73 14.55 4.76
C ALA A 5 9.99 15.13 3.56
N LEU A 6 9.64 14.29 2.59
CA LEU A 6 8.69 14.64 1.53
C LEU A 6 7.29 14.49 2.10
N VAL A 7 6.60 15.61 2.26
CA VAL A 7 5.19 15.64 2.64
C VAL A 7 4.35 15.74 1.38
N GLU A 8 3.42 14.81 1.20
CA GLU A 8 2.43 14.81 0.13
C GLU A 8 1.05 14.49 0.72
N TYR A 9 0.03 15.27 0.37
CA TYR A 9 -1.34 15.13 0.89
C TYR A 9 -1.42 14.94 2.42
N ASN A 10 -0.70 15.77 3.17
CA ASN A 10 -0.62 15.72 4.65
C ASN A 10 0.00 14.43 5.22
N ARG A 11 0.79 13.68 4.44
CA ARG A 11 1.55 12.50 4.93
C ARG A 11 3.00 12.57 4.51
N VAL A 12 3.88 12.00 5.34
CA VAL A 12 5.28 11.78 5.00
C VAL A 12 5.37 10.57 4.08
N VAL A 13 5.69 10.77 2.81
CA VAL A 13 5.78 9.70 1.81
C VAL A 13 7.20 9.22 1.58
N GLN A 14 8.19 10.05 1.90
CA GLN A 14 9.61 9.70 1.73
C GLN A 14 10.48 10.43 2.76
N LEU A 15 11.56 9.76 3.18
CA LEU A 15 12.66 10.38 3.92
C LEU A 15 13.93 10.34 3.06
N LYS A 16 14.70 11.42 3.09
CA LYS A 16 15.95 11.54 2.33
C LYS A 16 17.01 12.26 3.17
N GLU A 17 18.15 11.61 3.36
CA GLU A 17 19.35 12.25 3.89
C GLU A 17 20.06 13.03 2.78
N SER A 18 20.48 14.26 3.08
CA SER A 18 21.18 15.13 2.14
C SER A 18 21.98 16.21 2.88
N GLU A 19 23.09 16.66 2.31
CA GLU A 19 23.83 17.82 2.84
C GLU A 19 23.22 19.15 2.40
N ILE A 20 22.56 19.16 1.24
CA ILE A 20 21.86 20.31 0.68
C ILE A 20 20.35 20.05 0.61
N ALA A 21 19.55 21.11 0.64
CA ALA A 21 18.11 20.99 0.46
C ALA A 21 17.79 20.30 -0.88
N PRO A 22 16.91 19.27 -0.90
CA PRO A 22 16.51 18.62 -2.13
C PRO A 22 15.81 19.60 -3.08
N GLU A 23 15.89 19.30 -4.38
CA GLU A 23 15.13 20.04 -5.40
C GLU A 23 13.62 19.95 -5.14
N ALA A 24 12.91 21.02 -5.54
CA ALA A 24 11.47 21.07 -5.40
C ALA A 24 10.80 19.90 -6.14
N PRO A 25 9.81 19.22 -5.51
CA PRO A 25 9.13 18.10 -6.14
C PRO A 25 8.27 18.56 -7.32
N ALA A 26 8.02 17.65 -8.26
CA ALA A 26 7.24 17.93 -9.47
C ALA A 26 5.74 18.17 -9.16
N SER A 27 5.23 17.59 -8.08
CA SER A 27 3.84 17.73 -7.65
C SER A 27 3.68 19.01 -6.81
N PRO A 28 2.70 19.88 -7.10
CA PRO A 28 2.41 21.05 -6.28
C PRO A 28 1.81 20.70 -4.91
N ALA A 29 1.37 19.44 -4.73
CA ALA A 29 0.89 18.92 -3.45
C ALA A 29 2.02 18.34 -2.57
N SER A 30 3.25 18.35 -3.08
CA SER A 30 4.43 17.81 -2.43
C SER A 30 5.36 18.92 -1.94
N VAL A 31 6.01 18.72 -0.80
CA VAL A 31 7.01 19.65 -0.26
C VAL A 31 8.08 18.91 0.55
N TRP A 32 9.34 19.32 0.38
CA TRP A 32 10.43 18.87 1.25
C TRP A 32 10.47 19.73 2.52
N VAL A 33 10.44 19.06 3.67
CA VAL A 33 10.52 19.69 5.00
C VAL A 33 11.77 19.18 5.70
N ASP A 34 12.58 20.10 6.23
CA ASP A 34 13.72 19.73 7.08
C ASP A 34 13.20 19.19 8.42
N VAL A 35 13.54 17.95 8.72
CA VAL A 35 13.17 17.22 9.95
C VAL A 35 14.41 16.73 10.68
N THR A 36 15.56 17.38 10.47
CA THR A 36 16.84 17.02 11.09
C THR A 36 16.72 17.00 12.62
N GLY A 37 17.13 15.90 13.23
CA GLY A 37 17.03 15.69 14.68
C GLY A 37 15.65 15.25 15.18
N SER A 38 14.69 15.01 14.27
CA SER A 38 13.39 14.44 14.60
C SER A 38 13.34 12.93 14.35
N ASP A 39 12.35 12.26 14.94
CA ASP A 39 12.07 10.82 14.81
C ASP A 39 10.97 10.50 13.79
N VAL A 40 10.59 11.49 12.97
CA VAL A 40 9.60 11.35 11.88
C VAL A 40 9.89 10.11 11.04
N ARG A 41 8.82 9.39 10.70
CA ARG A 41 8.87 8.21 9.82
C ARG A 41 7.95 8.37 8.64
N VAL A 42 8.24 7.63 7.57
CA VAL A 42 7.29 7.45 6.47
C VAL A 42 5.96 6.93 7.03
N GLY A 43 4.86 7.47 6.51
CA GLY A 43 3.49 7.17 6.93
C GLY A 43 2.91 8.09 8.00
N TRP A 44 3.74 8.92 8.66
CA TRP A 44 3.27 9.90 9.64
C TRP A 44 2.41 10.99 8.98
N GLY A 45 1.38 11.44 9.69
CA GLY A 45 0.61 12.61 9.33
C GLY A 45 1.47 13.87 9.48
N ALA A 46 1.24 14.86 8.62
CA ALA A 46 1.96 16.12 8.58
C ALA A 46 0.96 17.27 8.41
N THR A 47 0.92 18.19 9.37
CA THR A 47 0.02 19.35 9.34
C THR A 47 0.83 20.64 9.44
N PHE A 48 0.44 21.65 8.66
CA PHE A 48 1.08 22.96 8.68
C PHE A 48 0.13 24.03 9.23
N ASN A 49 0.42 24.51 10.45
CA ASN A 49 -0.30 25.61 11.09
C ASN A 49 0.69 26.75 11.44
N GLY A 50 1.49 27.16 10.45
CA GLY A 50 2.62 28.09 10.61
C GLY A 50 3.94 27.42 11.00
N ILE A 51 3.85 26.25 11.65
CA ILE A 51 4.97 25.33 11.90
C ILE A 51 4.49 23.92 11.50
N TRP A 52 5.40 23.11 10.94
CA TRP A 52 5.13 21.71 10.65
C TRP A 52 5.03 20.90 11.94
N THR A 53 3.94 20.14 12.06
CA THR A 53 3.75 19.15 13.12
C THR A 53 3.57 17.78 12.49
N PHE A 54 4.32 16.81 12.99
CA PHE A 54 4.26 15.42 12.53
C PHE A 54 3.70 14.53 13.63
N SER A 55 2.83 13.60 13.26
CA SER A 55 2.22 12.67 14.22
C SER A 55 2.20 11.25 13.66
N PRO A 56 2.46 10.23 14.49
CA PRO A 56 2.28 8.84 14.06
C PRO A 56 0.83 8.62 13.62
N PRO A 57 0.60 7.75 12.61
CA PRO A 57 -0.75 7.41 12.19
C PRO A 57 -1.52 6.77 13.36
N THR A 58 -2.81 7.07 13.46
CA THR A 58 -3.66 6.39 14.43
C THR A 58 -3.93 4.95 13.99
N GLU A 59 -4.36 4.09 14.91
CA GLU A 59 -4.75 2.74 14.55
C GLU A 59 -5.93 2.74 13.54
N GLU A 60 -6.84 3.70 13.65
CA GLU A 60 -7.96 3.88 12.72
C GLU A 60 -7.46 4.27 11.31
N ASP A 61 -6.49 5.17 11.20
CA ASP A 61 -5.87 5.52 9.92
C ASP A 61 -5.26 4.29 9.24
N LEU A 62 -4.53 3.48 10.02
CA LEU A 62 -3.90 2.25 9.52
C LEU A 62 -4.94 1.21 9.08
N ARG A 63 -6.06 1.08 9.81
CA ARG A 63 -7.18 0.19 9.42
C ARG A 63 -7.82 0.65 8.11
N ASN A 64 -8.09 1.95 7.99
CA ASN A 64 -8.70 2.53 6.80
C ASN A 64 -7.79 2.35 5.57
N GLU A 65 -6.49 2.58 5.71
CA GLU A 65 -5.49 2.34 4.67
C GLU A 65 -5.42 0.86 4.26
N ALA A 66 -5.39 -0.05 5.25
CA ALA A 66 -5.40 -1.48 4.99
C ALA A 66 -6.66 -1.94 4.24
N GLU A 67 -7.84 -1.47 4.64
CA GLU A 67 -9.10 -1.80 3.95
C GLU A 67 -9.13 -1.23 2.52
N GLN A 68 -8.64 -0.01 2.32
CA GLN A 68 -8.55 0.58 0.99
C GLN A 68 -7.61 -0.25 0.09
N GLN A 69 -6.44 -0.63 0.59
CA GLN A 69 -5.48 -1.44 -0.17
C GLN A 69 -6.03 -2.84 -0.46
N LYS A 70 -6.67 -3.50 0.53
CA LYS A 70 -7.38 -4.78 0.35
C LYS A 70 -8.42 -4.69 -0.76
N TRP A 71 -9.24 -3.63 -0.73
CA TRP A 71 -10.26 -3.40 -1.75
C TRP A 71 -9.64 -3.23 -3.14
N GLN A 72 -8.57 -2.45 -3.28
CA GLN A 72 -7.86 -2.27 -4.55
C GLN A 72 -7.31 -3.60 -5.09
N LEU A 73 -6.67 -4.40 -4.23
CA LEU A 73 -6.09 -5.69 -4.61
C LEU A 73 -7.15 -6.72 -5.01
N LEU A 74 -8.29 -6.77 -4.30
CA LEU A 74 -9.41 -7.64 -4.63
C LEU A 74 -10.09 -7.23 -5.96
N ASN A 75 -10.22 -5.93 -6.23
CA ASN A 75 -10.74 -5.47 -7.52
C ASN A 75 -9.80 -5.82 -8.68
N ALA A 76 -8.49 -5.63 -8.50
CA ALA A 76 -7.50 -6.04 -9.49
C ALA A 76 -7.57 -7.56 -9.75
N ALA A 77 -7.72 -8.36 -8.68
CA ALA A 77 -7.88 -9.80 -8.78
C ALA A 77 -9.16 -10.18 -9.56
N ALA A 78 -10.31 -9.60 -9.21
CA ALA A 78 -11.58 -9.85 -9.88
C ALA A 78 -11.51 -9.51 -11.38
N ASN A 79 -10.93 -8.36 -11.73
CA ASN A 79 -10.74 -7.94 -13.12
C ASN A 79 -9.83 -8.92 -13.88
N TRP A 80 -8.72 -9.33 -13.28
CA TRP A 80 -7.80 -10.30 -13.87
C TRP A 80 -8.49 -11.65 -14.12
N LEU A 81 -9.30 -12.13 -13.17
CA LEU A 81 -10.03 -13.39 -13.31
C LEU A 81 -11.02 -13.35 -14.49
N LEU A 82 -11.76 -12.25 -14.63
CA LEU A 82 -12.70 -12.04 -15.72
C LEU A 82 -11.99 -11.99 -17.08
N MET A 83 -10.89 -11.24 -17.19
CA MET A 83 -10.11 -11.14 -18.43
C MET A 83 -9.57 -12.49 -18.90
N ASN A 84 -9.22 -13.40 -17.97
CA ASN A 84 -8.70 -14.72 -18.31
C ASN A 84 -9.79 -15.79 -18.45
N SER A 85 -11.02 -15.51 -17.98
CA SER A 85 -12.16 -16.44 -17.99
C SER A 85 -11.88 -17.82 -17.39
N LEU A 86 -10.92 -17.93 -16.47
CA LEU A 86 -10.43 -19.23 -15.99
C LEU A 86 -11.54 -20.05 -15.31
N GLN A 87 -12.41 -19.39 -14.54
CA GLN A 87 -13.54 -20.06 -13.89
C GLN A 87 -14.48 -20.67 -14.93
N PHE A 88 -14.85 -19.92 -15.97
CA PHE A 88 -15.70 -20.42 -17.06
C PHE A 88 -15.05 -21.58 -17.83
N LYS A 89 -13.74 -21.51 -18.10
CA LYS A 89 -13.02 -22.61 -18.74
C LYS A 89 -13.06 -23.88 -17.90
N VAL A 90 -12.94 -23.76 -16.58
CA VAL A 90 -13.05 -24.92 -15.67
C VAL A 90 -14.47 -25.46 -15.64
N ASP A 91 -15.47 -24.60 -15.54
CA ASP A 91 -16.89 -24.99 -15.47
C ASP A 91 -17.36 -25.69 -16.76
N LEU A 92 -16.80 -25.31 -17.91
CA LEU A 92 -17.06 -25.93 -19.21
C LEU A 92 -16.12 -27.11 -19.54
N ALA A 93 -15.26 -27.52 -18.60
CA ALA A 93 -14.25 -28.57 -18.79
C ALA A 93 -13.29 -28.31 -19.98
N MET A 94 -13.03 -27.04 -20.29
CA MET A 94 -12.12 -26.58 -21.35
C MET A 94 -10.73 -26.20 -20.82
N ALA A 95 -10.58 -26.06 -19.51
CA ALA A 95 -9.33 -25.60 -18.89
C ALA A 95 -8.22 -26.66 -18.96
N THR A 96 -7.00 -26.22 -19.27
CA THR A 96 -5.80 -27.05 -19.11
C THR A 96 -5.43 -27.22 -17.63
N ALA A 97 -4.55 -28.19 -17.33
CA ALA A 97 -4.04 -28.39 -15.97
C ALA A 97 -3.32 -27.13 -15.42
N GLU A 98 -2.59 -26.41 -16.27
CA GLU A 98 -1.93 -25.15 -15.89
C GLU A 98 -2.93 -24.05 -15.55
N GLU A 99 -4.02 -23.94 -16.33
CA GLU A 99 -5.10 -22.98 -16.07
C GLU A 99 -5.85 -23.29 -14.77
N GLN A 100 -6.07 -24.57 -14.48
CA GLN A 100 -6.65 -25.01 -13.21
C GLN A 100 -5.74 -24.67 -12.02
N ALA A 101 -4.43 -24.91 -12.14
CA ALA A 101 -3.46 -24.55 -11.11
C ALA A 101 -3.41 -23.03 -10.88
N ARG A 102 -3.46 -22.24 -11.97
CA ARG A 102 -3.49 -20.77 -11.88
C ARG A 102 -4.78 -20.26 -11.22
N LEU A 103 -5.93 -20.85 -11.53
CA LEU A 103 -7.21 -20.53 -10.88
C LEU A 103 -7.17 -20.86 -9.38
N LEU A 104 -6.57 -21.99 -9.00
CA LEU A 104 -6.42 -22.38 -7.60
C LEU A 104 -5.55 -21.36 -6.84
N ALA A 105 -4.38 -21.00 -7.39
CA ALA A 105 -3.50 -20.01 -6.78
C ALA A 105 -4.20 -18.64 -6.65
N HIS A 106 -4.95 -18.23 -7.66
CA HIS A 106 -5.75 -17.00 -7.62
C HIS A 106 -6.80 -17.01 -6.49
N LYS A 107 -7.53 -18.12 -6.32
CA LYS A 107 -8.51 -18.27 -5.22
C LYS A 107 -7.84 -18.21 -3.85
N GLN A 108 -6.70 -18.88 -3.68
CA GLN A 108 -5.91 -18.83 -2.45
C GLN A 108 -5.43 -17.42 -2.14
N TYR A 109 -4.99 -16.68 -3.15
CA TYR A 109 -4.61 -15.27 -3.03
C TYR A 109 -5.78 -14.39 -2.56
N CYS A 110 -6.97 -14.52 -3.15
CA CYS A 110 -8.16 -13.77 -2.73
C CYS A 110 -8.59 -14.11 -1.29
N ILE A 111 -8.46 -15.37 -0.86
CA ILE A 111 -8.69 -15.77 0.54
C ILE A 111 -7.66 -15.11 1.46
N ALA A 112 -6.37 -15.17 1.12
CA ALA A 112 -5.31 -14.54 1.90
C ALA A 112 -5.49 -13.03 2.03
N LEU A 113 -5.96 -12.35 0.97
CA LEU A 113 -6.33 -10.93 1.02
C LEU A 113 -7.54 -10.66 1.91
N SER A 114 -8.52 -11.56 1.88
CA SER A 114 -9.74 -11.41 2.69
C SER A 114 -9.44 -11.51 4.18
N ASP A 115 -8.45 -12.33 4.54
CA ASP A 115 -8.05 -12.69 5.90
C ASP A 115 -6.88 -11.86 6.46
N ILE A 116 -6.50 -10.74 5.83
CA ILE A 116 -5.39 -9.89 6.32
C ILE A 116 -5.63 -9.35 7.74
N ASP A 117 -6.89 -9.18 8.13
CA ASP A 117 -7.33 -8.71 9.45
C ASP A 117 -7.08 -9.75 10.55
N LYS A 118 -6.90 -11.01 10.17
CA LYS A 118 -6.55 -12.12 11.07
C LYS A 118 -5.04 -12.23 11.32
N GLN A 119 -4.22 -11.46 10.61
CA GLN A 119 -2.77 -11.46 10.84
C GLN A 119 -2.44 -10.79 12.17
N SER A 120 -1.46 -11.32 12.89
CA SER A 120 -1.00 -10.75 14.16
C SER A 120 -0.40 -9.33 14.03
N GLY A 121 0.00 -8.94 12.82
CA GLY A 121 0.54 -7.62 12.53
C GLY A 121 -0.51 -6.58 12.14
N TYR A 122 -1.77 -6.95 11.96
CA TYR A 122 -2.80 -6.00 11.55
C TYR A 122 -3.07 -4.93 12.63
N PRO A 123 -3.26 -3.64 12.26
CA PRO A 123 -3.19 -3.08 10.91
C PRO A 123 -1.80 -2.56 10.51
N ALA A 124 -0.83 -2.52 11.44
CA ALA A 124 0.42 -1.80 11.26
C ALA A 124 1.48 -2.53 10.41
N ASN A 125 1.54 -3.86 10.50
CA ASN A 125 2.57 -4.73 9.93
C ASN A 125 1.92 -5.88 9.15
N ILE A 126 1.16 -5.55 8.11
CA ILE A 126 0.47 -6.54 7.26
C ILE A 126 1.47 -7.16 6.27
N MET A 127 1.52 -8.49 6.24
CA MET A 127 2.19 -9.23 5.18
C MET A 127 1.21 -9.40 4.03
N TRP A 128 1.33 -8.52 3.03
CA TRP A 128 0.48 -8.58 1.85
C TRP A 128 0.80 -9.82 1.00
N PRO A 129 -0.20 -10.63 0.62
CA PRO A 129 0.02 -11.76 -0.26
C PRO A 129 0.47 -11.26 -1.64
N VAL A 130 1.29 -12.06 -2.32
CA VAL A 130 1.79 -11.74 -3.67
C VAL A 130 0.85 -12.33 -4.71
N ALA A 131 0.50 -11.54 -5.73
CA ALA A 131 -0.34 -12.01 -6.82
C ALA A 131 0.35 -13.17 -7.58
N PRO A 132 -0.36 -14.25 -7.93
CA PRO A 132 0.23 -15.45 -8.53
C PRO A 132 0.36 -15.39 -10.07
N TYR A 133 0.32 -14.20 -10.67
CA TYR A 133 0.22 -14.00 -12.13
C TYR A 133 1.07 -12.84 -12.64
#